data_AF-A0A2M6VP13-F1
#
_entry.id   AF-A0A2M6VP13-F1
#
_cell.length_a   1.000
_cell.length_b   1.000
_cell.length_c   1.000
_cell.angle_alpha   90.00
_cell.angle_beta   90.00
_cell.angle_gamma   90.00
#
_symmetry.space_group_name_H-M   'P 1'
#
loop_
_entity.id
_entity.type
_entity.pdbx_description
1 polymer ?
#
loop_
_entity_poly.entity_id
_entity_poly.type
_entity_poly.pdbx_seq_one_letter_code
_entity_poly.pdbx_strand_id
1 'polypeptide(L)'
;MKCAVCARQAKGYGWFNPSLKRSDPGRYSDQWVFCSRRCQNAFSTLMNETEGQMIDPSEMETTAMGACLQPLGEFVGSIGMDRPLASYSRIEVLTLIDVVVTAYQCQMTAEHERMAARDRAFLQERLSLQKGRV
;
A
#
# COMPACT_ATOMS: atom_id res chain seq x y z
N MET A 1 -27.80 -6.84 -6.75
CA MET A 1 -26.33 -6.84 -6.79
C MET A 1 -25.83 -5.54 -7.40
N LYS A 2 -24.88 -4.85 -6.76
CA LYS A 2 -24.30 -3.58 -7.24
C LYS A 2 -22.94 -3.83 -7.90
N CYS A 3 -22.57 -2.98 -8.85
CA CYS A 3 -21.26 -3.03 -9.51
C CYS A 3 -20.14 -2.74 -8.50
N ALA A 4 -19.11 -3.59 -8.46
CA ALA A 4 -17.97 -3.40 -7.57
C ALA A 4 -17.17 -2.11 -7.84
N VAL A 5 -17.21 -1.58 -9.06
CA VAL A 5 -16.44 -0.38 -9.47
C VAL A 5 -17.26 0.91 -9.33
N CYS A 6 -18.51 0.93 -9.79
CA CYS A 6 -19.28 2.17 -9.90
C CYS A 6 -20.60 2.16 -9.11
N ALA A 7 -20.86 1.12 -8.31
CA ALA A 7 -22.04 0.93 -7.48
C ALA A 7 -23.42 0.93 -8.19
N ARG A 8 -23.48 1.08 -9.53
CA ARG A 8 -24.72 0.94 -10.34
C ARG A 8 -25.24 -0.49 -10.32
N GLN A 9 -26.51 -0.69 -10.69
CA GLN A 9 -27.09 -2.03 -10.85
C GLN A 9 -26.23 -2.89 -11.80
N ALA A 10 -25.83 -4.07 -11.33
CA ALA A 10 -25.05 -5.01 -12.12
C ALA A 10 -25.89 -5.58 -13.28
N LYS A 11 -25.23 -5.84 -14.42
CA LYS A 11 -25.88 -6.32 -15.65
C LYS A 11 -25.38 -7.71 -16.09
N GLY A 12 -24.88 -8.50 -15.14
CA GLY A 12 -24.42 -9.88 -15.41
C GLY A 12 -22.97 -10.03 -15.88
N TYR A 13 -22.16 -8.97 -15.86
CA TYR A 13 -20.71 -9.10 -16.05
C TYR A 13 -20.06 -9.55 -14.75
N GLY A 14 -19.18 -10.55 -14.79
CA GLY A 14 -18.44 -11.05 -13.62
C GLY A 14 -16.95 -11.19 -13.88
N TRP A 15 -16.14 -11.30 -12.84
CA TRP A 15 -14.70 -11.54 -12.96
C TRP A 15 -14.39 -13.00 -12.62
N PHE A 16 -13.49 -13.61 -13.39
CA PHE A 16 -12.97 -14.95 -13.10
C PHE A 16 -11.45 -14.86 -12.98
N ASN A 17 -10.87 -15.63 -12.07
CA ASN A 17 -9.43 -15.70 -11.93
C ASN A 17 -8.84 -16.60 -13.04
N PRO A 18 -8.04 -16.08 -13.99
CA PRO A 18 -7.47 -16.90 -15.06
C PRO A 18 -6.44 -17.93 -14.55
N SER A 19 -5.79 -17.65 -13.42
CA SER A 19 -4.74 -18.49 -12.84
C SER A 19 -5.29 -19.77 -12.18
N LEU A 20 -6.58 -19.78 -11.82
CA LEU A 20 -7.22 -20.94 -11.22
C LEU A 20 -7.73 -21.92 -12.30
N LYS A 21 -7.56 -23.22 -12.01
CA LYS A 21 -8.05 -24.30 -12.87
C LYS A 21 -9.58 -24.26 -12.96
N ARG A 22 -10.13 -24.64 -14.12
CA ARG A 22 -11.59 -24.63 -14.36
C ARG A 22 -12.42 -25.40 -13.32
N SER A 23 -11.83 -26.40 -12.68
CA SER A 23 -12.45 -27.24 -11.66
C SER A 23 -12.48 -26.60 -10.27
N ASP A 24 -11.74 -25.51 -10.05
CA ASP A 24 -11.63 -24.86 -8.74
C ASP A 24 -12.88 -24.01 -8.46
N PRO A 25 -13.61 -24.25 -7.34
CA PRO A 25 -14.76 -23.44 -6.96
C PRO A 25 -14.44 -21.95 -6.78
N GLY A 26 -13.20 -21.61 -6.39
CA GLY A 26 -12.76 -20.22 -6.21
C GLY A 26 -12.49 -19.46 -7.51
N ARG A 27 -12.59 -20.13 -8.67
CA ARG A 27 -12.34 -19.51 -9.97
C ARG A 27 -13.35 -18.44 -10.34
N TYR A 28 -14.60 -18.66 -9.94
CA TYR A 28 -15.69 -17.72 -10.15
C TYR A 28 -16.05 -17.10 -8.80
N SER A 29 -15.81 -15.80 -8.67
CA SER A 29 -16.26 -15.06 -7.50
C SER A 29 -17.62 -14.47 -7.78
N ASP A 30 -18.64 -14.96 -7.08
CA ASP A 30 -20.00 -14.42 -7.14
C ASP A 30 -20.09 -12.99 -6.54
N GLN A 31 -19.02 -12.55 -5.87
CA GLN A 31 -18.92 -11.23 -5.26
C GLN A 31 -18.59 -10.14 -6.29
N TRP A 32 -17.82 -10.47 -7.34
CA TRP A 32 -17.31 -9.48 -8.30
C TRP A 32 -18.21 -9.38 -9.54
N VAL A 33 -19.24 -8.54 -9.45
CA VAL A 33 -20.17 -8.26 -10.56
C VAL A 33 -20.10 -6.80 -11.04
N PHE A 34 -20.37 -6.58 -12.34
CA PHE A 34 -20.23 -5.28 -12.99
C PHE A 34 -21.43 -4.87 -13.85
N CYS A 35 -21.59 -3.55 -14.04
CA CYS A 35 -22.67 -2.98 -14.85
C CYS A 35 -22.34 -2.90 -16.35
N SER A 36 -21.06 -3.00 -16.74
CA SER A 36 -20.60 -2.84 -18.13
C SER A 36 -19.24 -3.48 -18.36
N ARG A 37 -18.89 -3.73 -19.62
CA ARG A 37 -17.55 -4.18 -20.05
C ARG A 37 -16.44 -3.21 -19.64
N ARG A 38 -16.72 -1.89 -19.60
CA ARG A 38 -15.74 -0.88 -19.16
C ARG A 38 -15.34 -1.07 -17.70
N CYS A 39 -16.31 -1.28 -16.82
CA CYS A 39 -16.07 -1.54 -15.40
C CYS A 39 -15.38 -2.89 -15.17
N GLN A 40 -15.77 -3.92 -15.95
CA GLN A 40 -15.10 -5.22 -15.91
C GLN A 40 -13.63 -5.09 -16.31
N ASN A 41 -13.32 -4.41 -17.41
CA ASN A 41 -11.95 -4.25 -17.90
C ASN A 41 -11.08 -3.45 -16.92
N ALA A 42 -11.60 -2.35 -16.37
CA ALA A 42 -10.87 -1.56 -15.37
C ALA A 42 -10.49 -2.42 -14.15
N PHE A 43 -11.42 -3.24 -13.67
CA PHE A 43 -11.16 -4.18 -12.57
C PHE A 43 -10.18 -5.29 -12.98
N SER A 44 -10.31 -5.86 -14.18
CA SER A 44 -9.39 -6.89 -14.67
C SER A 44 -7.96 -6.38 -14.84
N THR A 45 -7.77 -5.14 -15.30
CA THR A 45 -6.43 -4.51 -15.40
C THR A 45 -5.81 -4.41 -14.01
N LEU A 46 -6.54 -3.85 -13.03
CA LEU A 46 -6.08 -3.75 -11.65
C LEU A 46 -5.74 -5.13 -11.07
N MET A 47 -6.58 -6.14 -11.28
CA MET A 47 -6.35 -7.48 -10.75
C MET A 47 -5.20 -8.24 -11.45
N ASN A 48 -4.92 -7.95 -12.71
CA ASN A 48 -3.77 -8.52 -13.42
C ASN A 48 -2.45 -7.89 -12.95
N GLU A 49 -2.46 -6.59 -12.64
CA GLU A 49 -1.30 -5.91 -12.06
C GLU A 49 -1.03 -6.36 -10.62
N THR A 50 -2.09 -6.72 -9.89
CA THR A 50 -2.02 -7.04 -8.45
C THR A 50 -2.01 -8.56 -8.18
N GLU A 51 -2.08 -9.41 -9.21
CA GLU A 51 -2.20 -10.89 -9.16
C GLU A 51 -3.24 -11.48 -8.18
N GLY A 52 -4.16 -10.66 -7.64
CA GLY A 52 -5.02 -11.06 -6.53
C GLY A 52 -4.28 -11.29 -5.20
N GLN A 53 -3.02 -10.87 -5.08
CA GLN A 53 -2.28 -10.83 -3.82
C GLN A 53 -2.41 -9.45 -3.15
N MET A 54 -2.46 -9.51 -1.83
CA MET A 54 -2.69 -8.41 -0.92
C MET A 54 -1.38 -7.62 -0.70
N ILE A 55 -1.41 -6.31 -0.99
CA ILE A 55 -0.42 -5.28 -0.64
C ILE A 55 1.01 -5.60 -1.12
N ASP A 56 1.31 -5.30 -2.37
CA ASP A 56 2.68 -4.92 -2.70
C ASP A 56 2.96 -3.58 -2.02
N PRO A 57 3.89 -3.51 -1.05
CA PRO A 57 4.26 -2.23 -0.45
C PRO A 57 4.87 -1.36 -1.55
N SER A 58 4.41 -0.12 -1.64
CA SER A 58 5.03 0.88 -2.52
C SER A 58 6.53 1.03 -2.19
N GLU A 59 7.31 1.55 -3.14
CA GLU A 59 8.74 1.80 -2.92
C GLU A 59 8.98 2.68 -1.68
N MET A 60 8.06 3.62 -1.42
CA MET A 60 8.07 4.49 -0.25
C MET A 60 7.83 3.69 1.04
N GLU A 61 6.87 2.77 1.06
CA GLU A 61 6.60 1.88 2.20
C GLU A 61 7.77 0.91 2.45
N THR A 62 8.39 0.38 1.40
CA THR A 62 9.59 -0.47 1.49
C THR A 62 10.77 0.30 2.10
N THR A 63 10.97 1.55 1.69
CA THR A 63 11.99 2.43 2.25
C THR A 63 11.72 2.74 3.73
N ALA A 64 10.46 3.00 4.08
CA ALA A 64 10.04 3.23 5.46
C ALA A 64 10.24 2.00 6.36
N MET A 65 9.96 0.79 5.85
CA MET A 65 10.27 -0.46 6.55
C MET A 65 11.78 -0.60 6.80
N GLY A 66 12.62 -0.26 5.82
CA GLY A 66 14.08 -0.26 5.98
C GLY A 66 14.56 0.70 7.07
N ALA A 67 13.98 1.90 7.14
CA ALA A 67 14.32 2.90 8.16
C ALA A 67 13.97 2.46 9.59
N CYS A 68 13.01 1.55 9.75
CA CYS A 68 12.62 1.02 11.07
C CYS A 68 13.69 0.08 11.68
N LEU A 69 14.58 -0.48 10.86
CA LEU A 69 15.55 -1.50 11.33
C LEU A 69 16.56 -0.94 12.35
N GLN A 70 16.97 0.32 12.17
CA GLN A 70 17.91 0.98 13.08
C GLN A 70 17.32 1.17 14.50
N PRO A 71 16.19 1.90 14.68
CA PRO A 71 15.63 2.12 16.01
C PRO A 71 15.14 0.81 16.67
N LEU A 72 14.69 -0.15 15.86
CA LEU A 72 14.42 -1.51 16.32
C LEU A 72 15.65 -2.15 16.94
N GLY A 73 16.79 -2.11 16.24
CA GLY A 73 18.05 -2.68 16.71
C GLY A 73 18.60 -1.99 17.97
N GLU A 74 18.47 -0.67 18.06
CA GLU A 74 18.85 0.10 19.24
C GLU A 74 18.03 -0.32 20.47
N PHE A 75 16.72 -0.47 20.31
CA PHE A 75 15.84 -0.89 21.40
C PHE A 75 16.10 -2.35 21.83
N VAL A 76 16.20 -3.29 20.88
CA VAL A 76 16.51 -4.70 21.20
C VAL A 76 17.90 -4.83 21.83
N GLY A 77 18.88 -4.04 21.36
CA GLY A 77 20.21 -3.97 21.95
C GLY A 77 20.20 -3.50 23.41
N SER A 78 19.30 -2.56 23.76
CA SER A 78 19.16 -2.07 25.14
C SER A 78 18.59 -3.10 26.12
N ILE A 79 17.75 -4.03 25.63
CA ILE A 79 17.12 -5.09 26.43
C ILE A 79 18.03 -6.33 26.57
N GLY A 80 18.95 -6.50 25.62
CA GLY A 80 19.87 -7.64 25.52
C GLY A 80 19.44 -8.61 24.43
N MET A 81 20.30 -8.76 23.41
CA MET A 81 20.02 -9.60 22.23
C MET A 81 19.92 -11.10 22.53
N ASP A 82 20.44 -11.54 23.68
CA ASP A 82 20.43 -12.94 24.10
C ASP A 82 19.06 -13.39 24.64
N ARG A 83 18.15 -12.44 24.93
CA ARG A 83 16.82 -12.75 25.44
C ARG A 83 15.87 -13.10 24.29
N PRO A 84 15.23 -14.28 24.31
CA PRO A 84 14.23 -14.61 23.30
C PRO A 84 12.99 -13.72 23.46
N LEU A 85 12.32 -13.41 22.35
CA LEU A 85 11.09 -12.58 22.33
C LEU A 85 9.99 -13.13 23.24
N ALA A 86 9.93 -14.45 23.46
CA ALA A 86 8.97 -15.09 24.37
C ALA A 86 9.15 -14.67 25.85
N SER A 87 10.33 -14.16 26.22
CA SER A 87 10.65 -13.71 27.57
C SER A 87 10.38 -12.21 27.80
N TYR A 88 9.84 -11.52 26.79
CA TYR A 88 9.61 -10.08 26.88
C TYR A 88 8.33 -9.85 27.69
N SER A 89 8.40 -8.91 28.62
CA SER A 89 7.25 -8.41 29.34
C SER A 89 6.31 -7.68 28.37
N ARG A 90 5.04 -7.58 28.76
CA ARG A 90 4.04 -6.82 27.99
C ARG A 90 4.48 -5.38 27.72
N ILE A 91 5.19 -4.76 28.67
CA ILE A 91 5.67 -3.37 28.53
C ILE A 91 6.75 -3.30 27.46
N GLU A 92 7.74 -4.19 27.49
CA GLU A 92 8.83 -4.25 26.50
C GLU A 92 8.28 -4.46 25.07
N VAL A 93 7.28 -5.34 24.90
CA VAL A 93 6.66 -5.57 23.59
C VAL A 93 5.88 -4.35 23.11
N LEU A 94 5.14 -3.66 23.99
CA LEU A 94 4.42 -2.45 23.61
C LEU A 94 5.37 -1.34 23.19
N THR A 95 6.49 -1.16 23.91
CA THR A 95 7.50 -0.17 23.54
C THR A 95 8.20 -0.54 22.23
N LEU A 96 8.47 -1.82 21.98
CA LEU A 96 9.01 -2.28 20.70
C LEU A 96 8.12 -1.88 19.51
N ILE A 97 6.80 -2.10 19.65
CA ILE A 97 5.82 -1.73 18.64
C ILE A 97 5.78 -0.22 18.46
N ASP A 98 5.76 0.53 19.56
CA ASP A 98 5.74 2.00 19.54
C ASP A 98 6.96 2.59 18.81
N VAL A 99 8.16 2.06 19.09
CA VAL A 99 9.41 2.48 18.44
C VAL A 99 9.34 2.24 16.92
N VAL A 100 8.88 1.07 16.49
CA VAL A 100 8.79 0.70 15.06
C VAL A 100 7.73 1.55 14.35
N VAL A 101 6.53 1.68 14.92
CA VAL A 101 5.43 2.46 14.31
C VAL A 101 5.81 3.94 14.24
N THR A 102 6.43 4.48 15.29
CA THR A 102 6.91 5.86 15.29
C THR A 102 7.96 6.08 14.19
N ALA A 103 8.96 5.21 14.10
CA ALA A 103 9.99 5.31 13.07
C ALA A 103 9.41 5.25 11.65
N TYR A 104 8.47 4.33 11.43
CA TYR A 104 7.78 4.18 10.15
C TYR A 104 7.02 5.46 9.77
N GLN A 105 6.23 5.99 10.70
CA GLN A 105 5.44 7.20 10.47
C GLN A 105 6.33 8.42 10.22
N CYS A 106 7.41 8.59 10.99
CA CYS A 106 8.38 9.65 10.77
C CYS A 106 8.99 9.61 9.37
N GLN A 107 9.42 8.42 8.92
CA GLN A 107 9.99 8.26 7.58
C GLN A 107 8.95 8.56 6.50
N MET A 108 7.70 8.12 6.70
CA MET A 108 6.62 8.37 5.75
C MET A 108 6.30 9.87 5.63
N THR A 109 6.22 10.57 6.76
CA THR A 109 6.02 12.03 6.76
C THR A 109 7.17 12.75 6.07
N ALA A 110 8.42 12.37 6.34
CA ALA A 110 9.59 12.99 5.73
C ALA A 110 9.60 12.82 4.19
N GLU A 111 9.27 11.63 3.69
CA GLU A 111 9.19 11.40 2.25
C GLU A 111 8.02 12.17 1.60
N HIS A 112 6.86 12.24 2.26
CA HIS A 112 5.75 13.08 1.78
C HIS A 112 6.11 14.57 1.71
N GLU A 113 6.84 15.09 2.69
CA GLU A 113 7.33 16.47 2.68
C GLU A 113 8.32 16.73 1.53
N ARG A 114 9.21 15.76 1.25
CA ARG A 114 10.15 15.81 0.12
C ARG A 114 9.43 15.82 -1.22
N MET A 115 8.45 14.94 -1.42
CA MET A 115 7.62 14.91 -2.62
C MET A 115 6.87 16.24 -2.81
N ALA A 116 6.23 16.75 -1.75
CA ALA A 116 5.52 18.02 -1.79
C ALA A 116 6.45 19.20 -2.10
N ALA A 117 7.70 19.19 -1.58
CA ALA A 117 8.69 20.22 -1.89
C ALA A 117 9.12 20.18 -3.36
N ARG A 118 9.34 18.98 -3.91
CA ARG A 118 9.67 18.79 -5.33
C ARG A 118 8.55 19.30 -6.24
N ASP A 119 7.31 18.95 -5.92
CA ASP A 119 6.15 19.40 -6.70
C ASP A 119 5.97 20.92 -6.63
N ARG A 120 6.14 21.52 -5.45
CA ARG A 120 6.14 22.98 -5.29
C ARG A 120 7.21 23.66 -6.13
N ALA A 121 8.44 23.14 -6.13
CA ALA A 121 9.54 23.69 -6.92
C ALA A 121 9.26 23.60 -8.43
N PHE A 122 8.77 22.44 -8.89
CA PHE A 122 8.39 22.24 -10.29
C PHE A 122 7.29 23.20 -10.75
N LEU A 123 6.25 23.39 -9.93
CA LEU A 123 5.17 24.32 -10.24
C LEU A 123 5.65 25.78 -10.25
N GLN A 124 6.54 26.16 -9.32
CA GLN A 124 7.12 27.50 -9.28
C GLN A 124 7.96 27.81 -10.53
N GLU A 125 8.78 26.87 -10.98
CA GLU A 125 9.57 26.99 -12.20
C GLU A 125 8.67 27.18 -13.44
N ARG A 126 7.57 26.43 -13.53
CA ARG A 126 6.61 26.61 -14.63
C ARG A 126 5.90 27.96 -14.60
N LEU A 127 5.56 28.45 -13.40
CA LEU A 127 4.95 29.78 -13.22
C LEU A 127 5.90 30.91 -13.62
N SER A 128 7.20 30.79 -13.32
CA SER A 128 8.19 31.82 -13.69
C SER A 128 8.41 31.88 -15.21
N LEU A 129 8.49 30.73 -15.88
CA LEU A 129 8.58 30.66 -17.35
C LEU A 129 7.34 31.23 -18.05
N GLN A 130 6.14 31.06 -17.47
CA GLN A 130 4.92 31.63 -18.04
C GLN A 130 4.88 33.16 -17.90
N LYS A 131 5.35 33.70 -16.76
CA LYS A 131 5.43 35.16 -16.54
C LYS A 131 6.44 35.86 -17.45
N GLY A 132 7.51 35.17 -17.88
CA GLY A 132 8.50 35.72 -18.81
C GLY A 132 8.11 35.66 -20.30
N ARG A 133 6.93 35.11 -20.63
CA ARG A 133 6.40 35.03 -22.01
C ARG A 133 5.31 36.07 -22.31
N VAL A 134 5.14 37.07 -21.44
CA VAL A 134 4.25 38.23 -21.61
C VAL A 134 5.08 39.47 -21.83
#